data_AF-A0A9P9ZDL0-F1
#
_entry.id   AF-A0A9P9ZDL0-F1
#
_cell.length_a   1.000
_cell.length_b   1.000
_cell.length_c   1.000
_cell.angle_alpha   90.00
_cell.angle_beta   90.00
_cell.angle_gamma   90.00
#
_symmetry.space_group_name_H-M   'P 1'
#
loop_
_entity.id
_entity.type
_entity.pdbx_description
1 polymer ?
#
loop_
_entity_poly.entity_id
_entity_poly.type
_entity_poly.pdbx_seq_one_letter_code
_entity_poly.pdbx_strand_id
1 'polypeptide(L)'
;MKIRQSTTMDAAFSDDLQGWELPTIFEGGIRYHDLPRGTQCWKSVEVRGRYRWRGLEGTAVPPLAGTWSNICRAVKHIPKRKGNSATALKREIKALTTFSNRSVVEYQQHFVQILGWFQDETHWYIAMEFVEHGNLQRHINRGCIPEVEAALITS
;
A
#
# COMPACT_ATOMS: atom_id res chain seq x y z
N MET A 1 -22.86 4.04 17.65
CA MET A 1 -23.44 3.04 16.72
C MET A 1 -22.30 2.50 15.88
N LYS A 2 -21.85 1.26 16.15
CA LYS A 2 -20.69 0.66 15.46
C LYS A 2 -21.15 0.12 14.11
N ILE A 3 -20.73 0.74 13.01
CA ILE A 3 -20.98 0.19 11.69
C ILE A 3 -19.83 -0.78 11.39
N ARG A 4 -20.03 -2.07 11.69
CA ARG A 4 -19.24 -3.13 11.05
C ARG A 4 -19.67 -3.13 9.59
N GLN A 5 -18.89 -2.52 8.70
CA GLN A 5 -19.09 -2.71 7.28
C GLN A 5 -18.60 -4.12 6.92
N SER A 6 -19.47 -5.11 7.12
CA SER A 6 -19.38 -6.39 6.40
C SER A 6 -20.03 -6.15 5.05
N THR A 7 -19.25 -5.63 4.12
CA THR A 7 -19.72 -5.40 2.76
C THR A 7 -19.58 -6.68 1.97
N THR A 8 -20.72 -7.13 1.44
CA THR A 8 -20.93 -8.35 0.66
C THR A 8 -19.87 -8.53 -0.43
N MET A 9 -19.32 -9.74 -0.47
CA MET A 9 -18.32 -10.23 -1.40
C MET A 9 -18.61 -9.82 -2.86
N ASP A 10 -17.72 -9.03 -3.45
CA ASP A 10 -17.56 -9.07 -4.91
C ASP A 10 -16.93 -10.43 -5.24
N ALA A 11 -17.72 -11.35 -5.83
CA ALA A 11 -17.30 -12.66 -6.34
C ALA A 11 -16.16 -12.61 -7.39
N ALA A 12 -15.59 -11.43 -7.64
CA ALA A 12 -14.48 -11.17 -8.54
C ALA A 12 -13.11 -11.60 -7.97
N PHE A 13 -12.96 -11.68 -6.64
CA PHE A 13 -11.70 -12.04 -5.99
C PHE A 13 -11.65 -13.53 -5.69
N SER A 14 -10.64 -14.21 -6.22
CA SER A 14 -10.37 -15.63 -5.94
C SER A 14 -9.84 -15.78 -4.52
N ASP A 15 -10.02 -16.98 -3.95
CA ASP A 15 -9.59 -17.37 -2.59
C ASP A 15 -8.15 -16.94 -2.27
N ASP A 16 -7.25 -17.02 -3.24
CA ASP A 16 -5.81 -16.70 -3.12
C ASP A 16 -5.51 -15.25 -2.71
N LEU A 17 -6.44 -14.31 -2.93
CA LEU A 17 -6.25 -12.89 -2.60
C LEU A 17 -6.93 -12.44 -1.31
N GLN A 18 -7.79 -13.28 -0.73
CA GLN A 18 -8.48 -12.98 0.53
C GLN A 18 -7.49 -12.89 1.70
N GLY A 19 -6.42 -13.69 1.68
CA GLY A 19 -5.37 -13.64 2.70
C GLY A 19 -4.61 -12.31 2.78
N TRP A 20 -4.77 -11.44 1.78
CA TRP A 20 -4.16 -10.11 1.72
C TRP A 20 -5.16 -8.98 2.00
N GLU A 21 -6.43 -9.28 2.23
CA GLU A 21 -7.42 -8.28 2.63
C GLU A 21 -7.17 -7.83 4.06
N LEU A 22 -7.18 -6.52 4.29
CA LEU A 22 -7.04 -5.92 5.60
C LEU A 22 -8.44 -5.57 6.15
N PRO A 23 -8.90 -6.23 7.22
CA PRO A 23 -10.14 -5.84 7.89
C PRO A 23 -10.03 -4.40 8.37
N THR A 24 -10.83 -3.50 7.79
CA THR A 24 -10.65 -2.05 7.97
C THR A 24 -11.90 -1.40 8.53
N ILE A 25 -11.74 -0.59 9.58
CA ILE A 25 -12.79 0.29 10.12
C ILE A 25 -12.39 1.74 9.85
N PHE A 26 -13.31 2.53 9.33
CA PHE A 26 -13.09 3.96 9.05
C PHE A 26 -13.80 4.79 10.13
N GLU A 27 -13.03 5.53 10.94
CA GLU A 27 -13.57 6.36 12.03
C GLU A 27 -12.78 7.67 12.13
N GLY A 28 -13.47 8.82 12.02
CA GLY A 28 -12.84 10.14 12.20
C GLY A 28 -11.70 10.46 11.23
N GLY A 29 -11.68 9.86 10.03
CA GLY A 29 -10.57 9.99 9.07
C GLY A 29 -9.34 9.14 9.39
N ILE A 30 -9.45 8.27 10.41
CA ILE A 30 -8.46 7.26 10.78
C ILE A 30 -8.99 5.89 10.29
N ARG A 31 -8.07 5.04 9.85
CA ARG A 31 -8.35 3.68 9.37
C ARG A 31 -7.77 2.69 10.36
N TYR A 32 -8.58 1.78 10.87
CA TYR A 32 -8.15 0.79 11.86
C TYR A 32 -8.08 -0.56 11.17
N HIS A 33 -6.90 -1.17 11.19
CA HIS A 33 -6.64 -2.47 10.56
C HIS A 33 -6.37 -3.50 11.65
N ASP A 34 -7.21 -4.52 11.73
CA ASP A 34 -7.03 -5.60 12.71
C ASP A 34 -6.12 -6.67 12.13
N LEU A 35 -4.84 -6.66 12.55
CA LEU A 35 -3.82 -7.58 12.06
C LEU A 35 -3.51 -8.66 13.11
N PRO A 36 -2.97 -9.83 12.73
CA PRO A 36 -2.57 -10.87 13.67
C PRO A 36 -1.58 -10.41 14.75
N ARG A 37 -0.83 -9.33 14.49
CA ARG A 37 0.16 -8.74 15.40
C ARG A 37 -0.40 -7.61 16.26
N GLY A 38 -1.70 -7.35 16.18
CA GLY A 38 -2.40 -6.27 16.87
C GLY A 38 -3.03 -5.26 15.90
N THR A 39 -3.95 -4.45 16.43
CA THR A 39 -4.65 -3.43 15.66
C THR A 39 -3.71 -2.27 15.33
N GLN A 40 -3.69 -1.82 14.08
CA GLN A 40 -2.97 -0.64 13.63
C GLN A 40 -3.94 0.48 13.28
N CYS A 41 -3.60 1.71 13.64
CA CYS A 41 -4.40 2.90 13.31
C CYS A 41 -3.65 3.72 12.27
N TRP A 42 -4.20 3.92 11.09
CA TRP A 42 -3.54 4.61 9.98
C TRP A 42 -4.23 5.95 9.74
N LYS A 43 -3.43 7.00 9.68
CA LYS A 43 -3.89 8.35 9.37
C LYS A 43 -3.26 8.79 8.05
N SER A 44 -4.07 9.32 7.15
CA SER A 44 -3.54 9.90 5.91
C SER A 44 -2.66 11.09 6.26
N VAL A 45 -1.42 11.05 5.77
CA VAL A 45 -0.45 12.13 5.87
C VAL A 45 -0.23 12.66 4.46
N GLU A 46 -0.39 13.96 4.26
CA GLU A 46 -0.13 14.56 2.97
C GLU A 46 1.39 14.61 2.73
N VAL A 47 1.90 13.80 1.80
CA VAL A 47 3.27 13.94 1.32
C VAL A 47 3.26 14.93 0.16
N ARG A 48 3.91 16.07 0.36
CA ARG A 48 4.17 17.08 -0.67
C ARG A 48 5.18 16.56 -1.71
N GLY A 49 4.74 15.66 -2.58
CA GLY A 49 5.48 15.16 -3.75
C GLY A 49 4.64 15.31 -5.01
N ARG A 50 5.18 15.96 -6.05
CA ARG A 50 4.48 16.39 -7.28
C ARG A 50 4.10 15.27 -8.25
N TYR A 51 3.99 14.02 -7.79
CA TYR A 51 3.70 12.86 -8.63
C TYR A 51 2.43 12.13 -8.18
N ARG A 52 1.77 11.49 -9.14
CA ARG A 52 0.44 10.89 -9.10
C ARG A 52 0.36 9.61 -8.25
N TRP A 53 0.82 9.67 -7.00
CA TRP A 53 0.52 8.69 -5.95
C TRP A 53 -0.29 9.42 -4.88
N ARG A 54 -1.62 9.27 -4.93
CA ARG A 54 -2.52 9.88 -3.96
C ARG A 54 -2.57 8.97 -2.73
N GLY A 55 -1.90 9.36 -1.65
CA GLY A 55 -2.02 8.79 -0.31
C GLY A 55 -0.71 8.25 0.27
N LEU A 56 -0.08 8.98 1.19
CA LEU A 56 0.77 8.35 2.20
C LEU A 56 -0.11 8.15 3.44
N GLU A 57 -0.01 7.00 4.07
CA GLU A 57 -0.61 6.77 5.37
C GLU A 57 0.47 6.49 6.39
N GLY A 58 0.49 7.33 7.42
CA GLY A 58 1.29 7.08 8.61
C GLY A 58 0.54 6.06 9.45
N THR A 59 1.22 4.99 9.81
CA THR A 59 0.72 4.05 10.82
C THR A 59 1.08 4.57 12.19
N ALA A 60 0.12 4.44 13.08
CA ALA A 60 0.22 4.54 14.50
C ALA A 60 -0.24 3.20 15.09
N VAL A 61 0.67 2.44 15.69
CA VAL A 61 0.27 1.29 16.51
C VAL A 61 -0.05 1.82 17.90
N PRO A 62 -1.24 1.58 18.49
CA PRO A 62 -1.48 1.89 19.89
C PRO A 62 -0.47 1.06 20.72
N PRO A 63 0.44 1.71 21.44
CA PRO A 63 1.54 0.98 22.06
C PRO A 63 1.06 0.36 23.37
N LEU A 64 1.49 -0.87 23.64
CA LEU A 64 1.59 -1.38 25.01
C LEU A 64 2.62 -0.58 25.85
N ALA A 65 3.35 0.38 25.25
CA ALA A 65 4.52 1.06 25.82
C ALA A 65 4.69 2.57 25.46
N GLY A 66 3.61 3.31 25.19
CA GLY A 66 3.63 4.78 25.15
C GLY A 66 4.43 5.49 24.05
N THR A 67 4.97 4.80 23.03
CA THR A 67 5.68 5.44 21.90
C THR A 67 5.01 5.11 20.57
N TRP A 68 4.69 6.15 19.79
CA TRP A 68 4.16 6.03 18.44
C TRP A 68 5.31 5.67 17.50
N SER A 69 5.29 4.49 16.87
CA SER A 69 6.20 4.21 15.76
C SER A 69 5.66 4.86 14.49
N ASN A 70 6.34 5.90 14.01
CA ASN A 70 5.98 6.61 12.76
C ASN A 70 6.40 5.79 11.54
N ILE A 71 5.79 4.62 11.33
CA ILE A 71 6.04 3.82 10.14
C ILE A 71 5.11 4.31 9.04
N CYS A 72 5.68 4.91 8.00
CA CYS A 72 4.94 5.36 6.83
C CYS A 72 4.67 4.20 5.86
N ARG A 73 3.51 4.25 5.20
CA ARG A 73 3.09 3.33 4.13
C ARG A 73 2.63 4.13 2.94
N ALA A 74 2.93 3.66 1.74
CA ALA A 74 2.30 4.20 0.54
C ALA A 74 0.96 3.50 0.33
N VAL A 75 -0.09 4.27 0.05
CA VAL A 75 -1.42 3.73 -0.22
C VAL A 75 -1.90 4.21 -1.57
N LYS A 76 -2.15 3.28 -2.47
CA LYS A 76 -2.66 3.57 -3.82
C LYS A 76 -4.19 3.55 -3.80
N HIS A 77 -4.81 4.68 -4.15
CA HIS A 77 -6.27 4.80 -4.28
C HIS A 77 -6.74 4.47 -5.70
N ILE A 78 -7.67 3.52 -5.83
CA ILE A 78 -8.21 3.06 -7.11
C ILE A 78 -9.74 3.20 -7.08
N PRO A 79 -10.33 4.13 -7.85
CA PRO A 79 -11.77 4.35 -7.86
C PRO A 79 -12.56 3.13 -8.35
N LYS A 80 -13.67 2.82 -7.67
CA LYS A 80 -14.67 1.84 -8.09
C LYS A 80 -15.55 2.41 -9.20
N ARG A 81 -14.99 2.58 -10.40
CA ARG A 81 -15.75 2.97 -11.60
C ARG A 81 -16.44 1.76 -12.22
N LYS A 82 -17.65 1.95 -12.78
CA LYS A 82 -18.34 0.94 -13.61
C LYS A 82 -17.44 0.58 -14.80
N GLY A 83 -16.90 -0.64 -14.83
CA GLY A 83 -15.96 -1.12 -15.86
C GLY A 83 -14.91 -2.11 -15.32
N ASN A 84 -13.82 -2.32 -16.06
CA ASN A 84 -12.75 -3.31 -15.77
C ASN A 84 -11.86 -2.99 -14.55
N SER A 85 -12.28 -2.08 -13.67
CA SER A 85 -11.52 -1.60 -12.51
C SER A 85 -11.16 -2.73 -11.55
N ALA A 86 -12.11 -3.64 -11.28
CA ALA A 86 -11.89 -4.79 -10.40
C ALA A 86 -10.91 -5.80 -11.00
N THR A 87 -10.97 -6.04 -12.32
CA THR A 87 -10.03 -6.93 -13.01
C THR A 87 -8.62 -6.36 -13.02
N ALA A 88 -8.47 -5.05 -13.24
CA ALA A 88 -7.18 -4.36 -13.18
C ALA A 88 -6.58 -4.45 -11.77
N LEU A 89 -7.39 -4.21 -10.73
CA LEU A 89 -6.99 -4.37 -9.34
C LEU A 89 -6.53 -5.79 -9.04
N LYS A 90 -7.31 -6.80 -9.45
CA LYS A 90 -6.97 -8.21 -9.24
C LYS A 90 -5.62 -8.57 -9.86
N ARG A 91 -5.36 -8.09 -11.09
CA ARG A 91 -4.06 -8.30 -11.76
C ARG A 91 -2.93 -7.60 -11.01
N GLU A 92 -3.17 -6.38 -10.53
CA GLU A 92 -2.19 -5.60 -9.79
C GLU A 92 -1.84 -6.25 -8.44
N ILE A 93 -2.84 -6.65 -7.65
CA ILE A 93 -2.61 -7.36 -6.39
C ILE A 93 -1.87 -8.67 -6.65
N LYS A 94 -2.30 -9.47 -7.64
CA LYS A 94 -1.61 -10.74 -7.98
C LYS A 94 -0.14 -10.54 -8.34
N ALA A 95 0.18 -9.48 -9.10
CA ALA A 95 1.56 -9.16 -9.42
C ALA A 95 2.34 -8.79 -8.15
N LEU A 96 1.81 -7.87 -7.35
CA LEU A 96 2.45 -7.42 -6.12
C LEU A 96 2.67 -8.55 -5.11
N THR A 97 1.70 -9.45 -4.93
CA THR A 97 1.84 -10.60 -4.02
C THR A 97 2.87 -11.61 -4.52
N THR A 98 2.95 -11.80 -5.84
CA THR A 98 4.00 -12.64 -6.47
C THR A 98 5.40 -12.11 -6.16
N PHE A 99 5.60 -10.79 -6.30
CA PHE A 99 6.88 -10.13 -6.01
C PHE A 99 7.09 -9.82 -4.52
N SER A 100 6.12 -10.13 -3.66
CA SER A 100 6.29 -10.02 -2.20
C SER A 100 6.69 -11.36 -1.56
N ASN A 101 7.11 -12.33 -2.37
CA ASN A 101 7.60 -13.61 -1.88
C ASN A 101 8.94 -13.41 -1.14
N ARG A 102 8.95 -13.68 0.17
CA ARG A 102 10.14 -13.54 1.03
C ARG A 102 11.21 -14.58 0.78
N SER A 103 10.89 -15.68 0.09
CA SER A 103 11.85 -16.72 -0.26
C SER A 103 12.72 -16.35 -1.47
N VAL A 104 12.39 -15.28 -2.21
CA VAL A 104 13.16 -14.80 -3.36
C VAL A 104 13.81 -13.47 -3.00
N VAL A 105 15.12 -13.48 -2.78
CA VAL A 105 15.87 -12.32 -2.25
C VAL A 105 15.86 -11.15 -3.24
N GLU A 106 15.98 -11.45 -4.53
CA GLU A 106 15.99 -10.47 -5.61
C GLU A 106 14.68 -9.67 -5.65
N TYR A 107 13.55 -10.32 -5.33
CA TYR A 107 12.26 -9.63 -5.28
C TYR A 107 12.17 -8.64 -4.12
N GLN A 108 12.74 -9.00 -2.96
CA GLN A 108 12.79 -8.10 -1.80
C GLN A 108 13.63 -6.85 -2.05
N GLN A 109 14.65 -6.93 -2.92
CA GLN A 109 15.56 -5.82 -3.20
C GLN A 109 15.03 -4.86 -4.26
N HIS A 110 14.25 -5.37 -5.22
CA HIS A 110 13.86 -4.59 -6.41
C HIS A 110 12.37 -4.26 -6.49
N PHE A 111 11.51 -4.94 -5.73
CA PHE A 111 10.06 -4.72 -5.76
C PHE A 111 9.52 -4.24 -4.42
N VAL A 112 8.59 -3.29 -4.51
CA VAL A 112 7.86 -2.81 -3.34
C VAL A 112 7.00 -3.93 -2.74
N GLN A 113 7.10 -4.11 -1.44
CA GLN A 113 6.36 -5.12 -0.71
C GLN A 113 4.91 -4.68 -0.47
N ILE A 114 3.96 -5.52 -0.87
CA ILE A 114 2.55 -5.33 -0.51
C ILE A 114 2.33 -5.70 0.95
N LEU A 115 1.56 -4.87 1.64
CA LEU A 115 1.16 -5.08 3.03
C LEU A 115 -0.27 -5.59 3.13
N GLY A 116 -1.07 -5.30 2.10
CA GLY A 116 -2.44 -5.79 1.93
C GLY A 116 -3.26 -4.81 1.11
N TRP A 117 -4.55 -5.09 1.00
CA TRP A 117 -5.52 -4.23 0.34
C TRP A 117 -6.78 -4.09 1.19
N PHE A 118 -7.51 -2.99 1.01
CA PHE A 118 -8.79 -2.75 1.67
C PHE A 118 -9.66 -1.88 0.78
N GLN A 119 -10.88 -1.59 1.21
CA GLN A 119 -11.85 -0.87 0.39
C GLN A 119 -12.83 -0.09 1.24
N ASP A 120 -13.41 0.96 0.64
CA ASP A 120 -14.65 1.59 1.08
C ASP A 120 -15.69 1.50 -0.04
N GLU A 121 -16.80 2.22 0.08
CA GLU A 121 -17.89 2.22 -0.90
C GLU A 121 -17.46 2.72 -2.30
N THR A 122 -16.41 3.54 -2.37
CA THR A 122 -16.02 4.32 -3.55
C THR A 122 -14.66 3.95 -4.12
N HIS A 123 -13.77 3.37 -3.31
CA HIS A 123 -12.38 3.10 -3.69
C HIS A 123 -11.90 1.74 -3.17
N TRP A 124 -10.96 1.18 -3.92
CA TRP A 124 -10.02 0.17 -3.44
C TRP A 124 -8.71 0.85 -3.07
N TYR A 125 -8.04 0.28 -2.09
CA TYR A 125 -6.78 0.75 -1.55
C TYR A 125 -5.76 -0.38 -1.55
N ILE A 126 -4.56 -0.12 -2.05
CA ILE A 126 -3.44 -1.05 -1.95
C ILE A 126 -2.39 -0.43 -1.03
N ALA A 127 -2.12 -1.09 0.09
CA ALA A 127 -1.10 -0.69 1.04
C ALA A 127 0.23 -1.37 0.69
N MET A 128 1.29 -0.58 0.61
CA MET A 128 2.64 -1.04 0.32
C MET A 128 3.66 -0.33 1.21
N GLU A 129 4.88 -0.86 1.24
CA GLU A 129 5.98 -0.17 1.90
C GLU A 129 6.20 1.23 1.32
N PHE A 130 6.69 2.15 2.15
CA PHE A 130 7.05 3.48 1.70
C PHE A 130 8.54 3.56 1.39
N VAL A 131 8.87 3.99 0.18
CA VAL A 131 10.25 4.26 -0.24
C VAL A 131 10.55 5.75 -0.06
N GLU A 132 11.36 6.08 0.94
CA GLU A 132 11.62 7.46 1.37
C GLU A 132 12.31 8.32 0.31
N HIS A 133 13.13 7.70 -0.54
CA HIS A 133 13.96 8.41 -1.53
C HIS A 133 13.20 8.81 -2.80
N GLY A 134 11.91 8.47 -2.90
CA GLY A 134 11.04 8.85 -4.02
C GLY A 134 11.33 8.06 -5.30
N ASN A 135 11.10 8.68 -6.46
CA ASN A 135 11.29 8.02 -7.76
C ASN A 135 12.61 8.41 -8.44
N LEU A 136 13.10 7.55 -9.33
CA LEU A 136 14.33 7.76 -10.09
C LEU A 136 14.30 9.04 -10.93
N GLN A 137 13.14 9.39 -11.52
CA GLN A 137 12.99 10.60 -12.33
C GLN A 137 13.37 11.87 -11.55
N ARG A 138 13.09 11.94 -10.25
CA ARG A 138 13.48 13.08 -9.40
C ARG A 138 15.00 13.23 -9.32
N HIS A 139 15.74 12.13 -9.29
CA HIS A 139 17.20 12.14 -9.23
C HIS A 139 17.78 12.51 -10.60
N ILE A 140 17.23 11.98 -11.69
CA ILE A 140 17.60 12.38 -13.06
C ILE A 140 17.33 13.87 -13.30
N ASN A 141 16.20 14.40 -12.82
CA ASN A 141 15.87 15.81 -12.99
C ASN A 141 16.78 16.77 -12.20
N ARG A 142 17.57 16.28 -11.24
CA ARG A 142 18.53 17.09 -10.46
C ARG A 142 19.88 17.24 -11.17
N GLY A 143 20.13 16.47 -12.21
CA GLY A 143 21.39 16.47 -12.96
C GLY A 143 21.65 15.12 -13.61
N CYS A 144 22.71 15.03 -14.41
CA CYS A 144 23.14 13.75 -14.98
C CYS A 144 23.60 12.80 -13.87
N ILE A 145 23.10 11.57 -13.90
CA ILE A 145 23.59 10.48 -13.05
C ILE A 145 24.92 10.00 -13.67
N PRO A 146 26.03 9.91 -12.92
CA PRO A 146 27.28 9.34 -13.41
C PRO A 146 27.09 7.93 -13.97
N GLU A 147 27.83 7.57 -15.03
CA GLU A 147 27.68 6.27 -15.70
C GLU A 147 27.79 5.08 -14.72
N VAL A 148 28.75 5.12 -13.79
CA VAL A 148 28.94 4.10 -12.75
C VAL A 148 27.67 3.92 -11.91
N GLU A 149 27.01 5.02 -11.53
CA GLU A 149 25.78 4.97 -10.75
C GLU A 149 24.57 4.53 -11.61
N ALA A 150 24.53 4.96 -12.87
CA ALA A 150 23.50 4.54 -13.81
C ALA A 150 23.56 3.03 -14.09
N ALA A 151 24.77 2.46 -14.22
CA ALA A 151 24.98 1.04 -14.42
C ALA A 151 24.38 0.21 -13.27
N LEU A 152 24.51 0.67 -12.02
CA LEU A 152 23.94 -0.01 -10.83
C LEU A 152 22.40 -0.04 -10.82
N ILE A 153 21.73 0.81 -11.59
CA ILE A 153 20.26 0.84 -11.70
C ILE A 153 19.79 -0.15 -12.77
N THR A 154 20.60 -0.39 -13.80
CA THR A 154 20.23 -1.20 -14.98
C THR A 154 20.84 -2.60 -15.00
N SER A 155 21.84 -2.87 -14.16
CA SER A 155 22.50 -4.18 -14.04
C SER A 155 21.65 -5.17 -13.25
#